data_AF-A0A3C2EDR5-F1
#
_entry.id   AF-A0A3C2EDR5-F1
#
_cell.length_a   1.000
_cell.length_b   1.000
_cell.length_c   1.000
_cell.angle_alpha   90.00
_cell.angle_beta   90.00
_cell.angle_gamma   90.00
#
_symmetry.space_group_name_H-M   'P 1'
#
loop_
_entity.id
_entity.type
_entity.pdbx_description
1 polymer ?
#
loop_
_entity_poly.entity_id
_entity_poly.type
_entity_poly.pdbx_seq_one_letter_code
_entity_poly.pdbx_strand_id
1 'polypeptide(L)'
;GFIGNFVQCFWEYTNADQVTEHTILPDGYFDLIAVFQNNQLQFIKLTGTWTAPVNIIIPENTRIFAIRFKLLATEYLFRQEIKSIRDTARALPADFWQIQTYQSHEFDRFVADVSFHLDHCLK
;
A
#
# COMPACT_ATOMS: atom_id res chain seq x y z
N GLY A 1 -19.13 4.91 3.48
CA GLY A 1 -18.93 6.32 3.13
C GLY A 1 -18.36 6.46 1.74
N PHE A 2 -18.10 7.69 1.27
CA PHE A 2 -17.53 7.99 -0.05
C PHE A 2 -16.20 7.27 -0.33
N ILE A 3 -15.31 7.22 0.67
CA ILE A 3 -14.04 6.47 0.61
C ILE A 3 -14.22 4.99 0.25
N GLY A 4 -15.32 4.35 0.64
CA GLY A 4 -15.59 2.93 0.37
C GLY A 4 -15.80 2.63 -1.12
N ASN A 5 -15.99 3.64 -1.96
CA ASN A 5 -16.01 3.47 -3.42
C ASN A 5 -14.62 3.27 -4.01
N PHE A 6 -13.57 3.67 -3.28
CA PHE A 6 -12.18 3.65 -3.75
C PHE A 6 -11.29 2.73 -2.91
N VAL A 7 -11.46 2.71 -1.60
CA VAL A 7 -10.70 1.86 -0.67
C VAL A 7 -11.49 0.61 -0.35
N GLN A 8 -10.85 -0.54 -0.51
CA GLN A 8 -11.39 -1.84 -0.12
C GLN A 8 -11.11 -2.12 1.36
N CYS A 9 -9.87 -1.95 1.80
CA CYS A 9 -9.45 -2.09 3.19
C CYS A 9 -8.07 -1.48 3.44
N PHE A 10 -7.76 -1.30 4.72
CA PHE A 10 -6.40 -1.11 5.21
C PHE A 10 -5.94 -2.44 5.82
N TRP A 11 -4.65 -2.75 5.67
CA TRP A 11 -4.08 -3.95 6.27
C TRP A 11 -2.64 -3.71 6.70
N GLU A 12 -2.21 -4.45 7.71
CA GLU A 12 -0.82 -4.52 8.13
C GLU A 12 -0.30 -5.95 8.07
N TYR A 13 1.00 -6.08 7.88
CA TYR A 13 1.70 -7.35 7.93
C TYR A 13 2.99 -7.18 8.73
N THR A 14 3.27 -8.11 9.65
CA THR A 14 4.50 -8.12 10.45
C THR A 14 5.24 -9.43 10.23
N ASN A 15 6.53 -9.34 9.94
CA ASN A 15 7.47 -10.45 9.92
C ASN A 15 8.62 -10.17 10.89
N ALA A 16 8.62 -10.87 12.02
CA ALA A 16 9.60 -10.63 13.09
C ALA A 16 10.88 -11.46 12.91
N ASP A 17 10.75 -12.76 12.66
CA ASP A 17 11.79 -13.71 13.07
C ASP A 17 12.72 -14.19 11.96
N GLN A 18 12.25 -14.26 10.70
CA GLN A 18 13.05 -14.84 9.62
C GLN A 18 12.65 -14.33 8.24
N VAL A 19 13.57 -14.42 7.28
CA VAL A 19 13.26 -14.18 5.87
C VAL A 19 12.17 -15.16 5.41
N THR A 20 11.05 -14.64 4.93
CA THR A 20 9.89 -15.44 4.55
C THR A 20 9.50 -15.17 3.10
N GLU A 21 9.28 -16.24 2.33
CA GLU A 21 8.73 -16.15 0.97
C GLU A 21 7.21 -16.17 1.02
N HIS A 22 6.58 -15.24 0.31
CA HIS A 22 5.14 -15.18 0.12
C HIS A 22 4.80 -15.14 -1.35
N THR A 23 3.63 -15.67 -1.70
CA THR A 23 3.07 -15.54 -3.05
C THR A 23 1.88 -14.59 -3.02
N ILE A 24 1.97 -13.50 -3.76
CA ILE A 24 0.84 -12.63 -4.05
C ILE A 24 -0.01 -13.29 -5.15
N LEU A 25 -1.30 -13.46 -4.90
CA LEU A 25 -2.24 -14.00 -5.88
C LEU A 25 -3.01 -12.87 -6.59
N PRO A 26 -3.34 -13.04 -7.89
CA PRO A 26 -4.23 -12.12 -8.60
C PRO A 26 -5.59 -11.97 -7.90
N ASP A 27 -5.93 -10.75 -7.50
CA ASP A 27 -7.20 -10.45 -6.82
C ASP A 27 -7.97 -9.27 -7.43
N GLY A 28 -7.43 -8.65 -8.50
CA GLY A 28 -8.07 -7.54 -9.19
C GLY A 28 -8.00 -6.19 -8.46
N TYR A 29 -7.22 -6.11 -7.38
CA TYR A 29 -6.95 -4.87 -6.66
C TYR A 29 -5.51 -4.40 -6.91
N PHE A 30 -5.19 -3.21 -6.41
CA PHE A 30 -3.83 -2.72 -6.31
C PHE A 30 -3.63 -2.12 -4.92
N ASP A 31 -2.40 -2.17 -4.42
CA ASP A 31 -2.09 -1.76 -3.05
C ASP A 31 -1.06 -0.62 -3.06
N LEU A 32 -1.29 0.41 -2.24
CA LEU A 32 -0.21 1.31 -1.81
C LEU A 32 0.41 0.69 -0.56
N ILE A 33 1.70 0.39 -0.58
CA ILE A 33 2.37 -0.21 0.56
C ILE A 33 3.57 0.62 1.01
N ALA A 34 3.69 0.80 2.31
CA ALA A 34 4.81 1.39 3.00
C ALA A 34 5.54 0.28 3.77
N VAL A 35 6.82 0.07 3.44
CA VAL A 35 7.60 -1.02 4.03
C VAL A 35 8.60 -0.43 5.00
N PHE A 36 8.47 -0.85 6.26
CA PHE A 36 9.38 -0.54 7.34
C PHE A 36 10.25 -1.76 7.62
N GLN A 37 11.56 -1.56 7.71
CA GLN A 37 12.49 -2.59 8.14
C GLN A 37 13.33 -2.02 9.27
N ASN A 38 13.51 -2.77 10.36
CA ASN A 38 14.20 -2.29 11.56
C ASN A 38 13.65 -0.93 12.06
N ASN A 39 12.33 -0.79 12.03
CA ASN A 39 11.59 0.44 12.38
C ASN A 39 11.89 1.67 11.50
N GLN A 40 12.56 1.51 10.35
CA GLN A 40 12.83 2.59 9.41
C GLN A 40 12.06 2.37 8.11
N LEU A 41 11.42 3.43 7.60
CA LEU A 41 10.77 3.40 6.30
C LEU A 41 11.84 3.17 5.21
N GLN A 42 11.69 2.08 4.45
CA GLN A 42 12.58 1.73 3.35
C GLN A 42 12.06 2.31 2.03
N PHE A 43 10.80 2.07 1.72
CA PHE A 43 10.16 2.58 0.51
C PHE A 43 8.64 2.59 0.63
N ILE A 44 8.04 3.46 -0.17
CA ILE A 44 6.62 3.48 -0.47
C ILE A 44 6.48 3.05 -1.92
N LYS A 45 5.59 2.10 -2.21
CA LYS A 45 5.33 1.66 -3.58
C LYS A 45 3.87 1.42 -3.84
N LEU A 46 3.48 1.65 -5.08
CA LEU A 46 2.19 1.23 -5.63
C LEU A 46 2.41 -0.12 -6.32
N THR A 47 1.86 -1.19 -5.77
CA THR A 47 1.91 -2.52 -6.36
C THR A 47 0.61 -2.83 -7.09
N GLY A 48 0.78 -3.42 -8.26
CA GLY A 48 -0.22 -3.45 -9.30
C GLY A 48 -1.31 -4.51 -9.22
N THR A 49 -2.14 -4.49 -10.27
CA THR A 49 -3.09 -5.56 -10.60
C THR A 49 -2.34 -6.70 -11.26
N TRP A 50 -1.92 -7.66 -10.43
CA TRP A 50 -1.23 -8.86 -10.91
C TRP A 50 -2.18 -9.76 -11.68
N THR A 51 -1.74 -10.25 -12.84
CA THR A 51 -2.48 -11.21 -13.68
C THR A 51 -1.99 -12.64 -13.49
N ALA A 52 -0.83 -12.81 -12.87
CA ALA A 52 -0.25 -14.10 -12.47
C ALA A 52 0.28 -14.03 -11.03
N PRO A 53 0.43 -15.18 -10.34
CA PRO A 53 1.06 -15.21 -9.02
C PRO A 53 2.48 -14.64 -9.04
N VAL A 54 2.83 -13.88 -8.00
CA VAL A 54 4.16 -13.28 -7.85
C VAL A 54 4.76 -13.66 -6.52
N ASN A 55 5.94 -14.27 -6.55
CA ASN A 55 6.69 -14.55 -5.33
C ASN A 55 7.45 -13.31 -4.88
N ILE A 56 7.36 -13.03 -3.58
CA ILE A 56 8.08 -11.95 -2.92
C ILE A 56 8.82 -12.51 -1.71
N ILE A 57 10.00 -11.95 -1.45
CA ILE A 57 10.79 -12.26 -0.27
C ILE A 57 10.62 -11.10 0.70
N ILE A 58 10.14 -11.38 1.90
CA ILE A 58 10.02 -10.41 2.98
C ILE A 58 11.16 -10.66 3.98
N PRO A 59 12.08 -9.69 4.17
CA PRO A 59 13.13 -9.82 5.16
C PRO A 59 12.59 -9.94 6.59
N GLU A 60 13.43 -10.41 7.51
CA GLU A 60 13.15 -10.31 8.95
C GLU A 60 12.98 -8.85 9.39
N ASN A 61 12.38 -8.65 10.57
CA ASN A 61 12.11 -7.34 11.17
C ASN A 61 11.40 -6.36 10.21
N THR A 62 10.49 -6.88 9.39
CA THR A 62 9.75 -6.10 8.40
C THR A 62 8.30 -5.90 8.84
N ARG A 63 7.83 -4.67 8.75
CA ARG A 63 6.43 -4.30 8.86
C ARG A 63 5.95 -3.61 7.60
N ILE A 64 4.75 -3.94 7.18
CA ILE A 64 4.13 -3.38 5.98
C ILE A 64 2.82 -2.76 6.40
N PHE A 65 2.63 -1.48 6.10
CA PHE A 65 1.33 -0.83 6.13
C PHE A 65 0.83 -0.69 4.72
N ALA A 66 -0.44 -0.98 4.51
CA ALA A 66 -0.98 -0.97 3.17
C ALA A 66 -2.44 -0.54 3.10
N ILE A 67 -2.77 0.00 1.93
CA ILE A 67 -4.12 0.40 1.55
C ILE A 67 -4.45 -0.32 0.27
N ARG A 68 -5.52 -1.11 0.32
CA ARG A 68 -6.05 -1.81 -0.84
C ARG A 68 -7.09 -0.96 -1.54
N PHE A 69 -6.90 -0.76 -2.83
CA PHE A 69 -7.77 0.08 -3.64
C PHE A 69 -8.55 -0.71 -4.68
N LYS A 70 -9.82 -0.32 -4.85
CA LYS A 70 -10.65 -0.70 -6.00
C LYS A 70 -10.11 -0.03 -7.26
N LEU A 71 -10.31 -0.66 -8.42
CA LEU A 71 -9.79 -0.17 -9.70
C LEU A 71 -10.15 1.29 -10.00
N LEU A 72 -11.35 1.73 -9.62
CA LEU A 72 -11.81 3.11 -9.77
C LEU A 72 -10.86 4.12 -9.11
N ALA A 73 -10.19 3.75 -8.04
CA ALA A 73 -9.25 4.64 -7.37
C ALA A 73 -8.08 5.06 -8.25
N THR A 74 -7.69 4.24 -9.24
CA THR A 74 -6.54 4.52 -10.11
C THR A 74 -6.75 5.81 -10.91
N GLU A 75 -7.95 6.00 -11.45
CA GLU A 75 -8.29 7.16 -12.26
C GLU A 75 -8.63 8.38 -11.38
N TYR A 76 -9.41 8.17 -10.32
CA TYR A 76 -9.94 9.29 -9.51
C TYR A 76 -8.94 9.78 -8.44
N LEU A 77 -8.17 8.89 -7.83
CA LEU A 77 -7.21 9.24 -6.77
C LEU A 77 -5.81 9.48 -7.33
N PHE A 78 -5.35 8.57 -8.19
CA PHE A 78 -3.96 8.58 -8.69
C PHE A 78 -3.83 9.26 -10.06
N ARG A 79 -4.94 9.63 -10.71
CA ARG A 79 -4.99 10.30 -12.03
C ARG A 79 -4.13 9.60 -13.09
N GLN A 80 -4.16 8.28 -13.08
CA GLN A 80 -3.37 7.45 -13.99
C GLN A 80 -4.18 6.27 -14.51
N GLU A 81 -3.78 5.74 -15.66
CA GLU A 81 -4.41 4.55 -16.24
C GLU A 81 -4.03 3.29 -15.46
N ILE A 82 -4.96 2.34 -15.32
CA ILE A 82 -4.71 1.02 -14.71
C ILE A 82 -3.58 0.27 -15.41
N LYS A 83 -3.44 0.44 -16.73
CA LYS A 83 -2.36 -0.17 -17.52
C LYS A 83 -0.96 0.17 -16.99
N SER A 84 -0.79 1.36 -16.41
CA SER A 84 0.50 1.80 -15.84
C SER A 84 0.94 1.03 -14.60
N ILE A 85 0.02 0.32 -13.97
CA ILE A 85 0.24 -0.50 -12.77
C ILE A 85 -0.18 -1.96 -12.99
N ARG A 86 -0.27 -2.41 -14.24
CA ARG A 86 -0.52 -3.83 -14.53
C ARG A 86 0.79 -4.60 -14.39
N ASP A 87 0.76 -5.73 -13.70
CA ASP A 87 1.91 -6.65 -13.56
C ASP A 87 3.23 -5.96 -13.14
N THR A 88 3.14 -4.90 -12.35
CA THR A 88 4.28 -4.05 -11.99
C THR A 88 4.14 -3.51 -10.56
N ALA A 89 5.27 -3.09 -9.99
CA ALA A 89 5.30 -2.28 -8.79
C ALA A 89 6.15 -1.04 -9.04
N ARG A 90 5.62 0.14 -8.67
CA ARG A 90 6.26 1.43 -8.89
C ARG A 90 6.59 2.08 -7.56
N ALA A 91 7.86 2.43 -7.34
CA ALA A 91 8.26 3.24 -6.20
C ALA A 91 7.61 4.63 -6.29
N LEU A 92 7.16 5.15 -5.15
CA LEU A 92 6.62 6.49 -5.02
C LEU A 92 7.63 7.38 -4.27
N PRO A 93 7.50 8.71 -4.40
CA PRO A 93 8.27 9.64 -3.58
C PRO A 93 8.11 9.34 -2.08
N ALA A 94 9.18 9.55 -1.31
CA ALA A 94 9.15 9.30 0.13
C ALA A 94 8.14 10.20 0.86
N ASP A 95 7.87 11.39 0.32
CA ASP A 95 6.90 12.36 0.84
C ASP A 95 5.45 12.14 0.38
N PHE A 96 5.20 11.05 -0.37
CA PHE A 96 3.86 10.71 -0.85
C PHE A 96 2.89 10.56 0.32
N TRP A 97 1.87 11.43 0.36
CA TRP A 97 0.87 11.53 1.44
C TRP A 97 1.47 11.64 2.85
N GLN A 98 2.69 12.17 2.97
CA GLN A 98 3.40 12.30 4.26
C GLN A 98 3.56 10.98 5.02
N ILE A 99 3.57 9.83 4.32
CA ILE A 99 3.64 8.50 4.93
C ILE A 99 4.98 8.28 5.67
N GLN A 100 6.05 8.95 5.25
CA GLN A 100 7.35 8.95 5.95
C GLN A 100 7.33 9.51 7.37
N THR A 101 6.25 10.18 7.77
CA THR A 101 6.10 10.71 9.13
C THR A 101 5.67 9.64 10.15
N TYR A 102 5.15 8.50 9.69
CA TYR A 102 4.70 7.41 10.56
C TYR A 102 5.86 6.50 10.98
N GLN A 103 5.77 6.01 12.20
CA GLN A 103 6.60 4.92 12.71
C GLN A 103 5.97 3.56 12.40
N SER A 104 6.79 2.50 12.40
CA SER A 104 6.35 1.13 12.12
C SER A 104 5.31 0.57 13.10
N HIS A 105 4.96 1.27 14.19
CA HIS A 105 3.96 0.84 15.17
C HIS A 105 2.73 1.75 15.22
N GLU A 106 2.61 2.70 14.29
CA GLU A 106 1.53 3.69 14.25
C GLU A 106 0.46 3.34 13.20
N PHE A 107 0.12 2.06 13.03
CA PHE A 107 -0.84 1.62 12.02
C PHE A 107 -2.22 2.28 12.18
N ASP A 108 -2.77 2.32 13.41
CA ASP A 108 -4.07 2.94 13.67
C ASP A 108 -4.10 4.43 13.33
N ARG A 109 -3.00 5.13 13.64
CA ARG A 109 -2.84 6.56 13.31
C ARG A 109 -2.75 6.76 11.81
N PHE A 110 -1.98 5.91 11.11
CA PHE A 110 -1.93 5.89 9.65
C PHE A 110 -3.32 5.71 9.04
N VAL A 111 -4.11 4.75 9.51
CA VAL A 111 -5.48 4.52 9.02
C VAL A 111 -6.37 5.75 9.25
N ALA A 112 -6.33 6.34 10.44
CA ALA A 112 -7.15 7.50 10.77
C ALA A 112 -6.80 8.73 9.91
N ASP A 113 -5.52 9.08 9.84
CA ASP A 113 -5.04 10.26 9.13
C ASP A 113 -5.25 10.13 7.61
N VAL A 114 -4.94 8.95 7.03
CA VAL A 114 -5.12 8.74 5.59
C VAL A 114 -6.61 8.68 5.22
N SER A 115 -7.45 8.06 6.06
CA SER A 115 -8.90 8.08 5.82
C SER A 115 -9.44 9.50 5.82
N PHE A 116 -9.01 10.33 6.79
CA PHE A 116 -9.36 11.74 6.83
C PHE A 116 -8.88 12.49 5.58
N HIS A 117 -7.61 12.29 5.17
CA HIS A 117 -7.07 12.90 3.96
C HIS A 117 -7.90 12.56 2.72
N LEU A 118 -8.26 11.29 2.55
CA LEU A 118 -9.06 10.84 1.41
C LEU A 118 -10.49 11.42 1.43
N ASP A 119 -11.17 11.46 2.57
CA ASP A 119 -12.53 12.02 2.64
C ASP A 119 -12.58 13.55 2.42
N HIS A 120 -11.47 14.27 2.67
CA HIS A 120 -11.43 15.74 2.61
C HIS A 120 -10.71 16.32 1.39
N CYS A 121 -9.74 15.61 0.81
CA CYS A 121 -8.97 16.10 -0.35
C CYS A 121 -9.51 15.62 -1.71
N LEU A 122 -10.51 14.74 -1.72
CA LEU A 122 -11.15 14.21 -2.93
C LEU A 122 -12.49 14.89 -3.28
N LYS A 123 -12.77 16.08 -2.72
CA LYS A 123 -13.95 16.89 -3.06
C LYS A 123 -13.67 17.88 -4.18
#